data_AF-A0A2N2MTW9-F1
#
_entry.id   AF-A0A2N2MTW9-F1
#
_cell.length_a   1.000
_cell.length_b   1.000
_cell.length_c   1.000
_cell.angle_alpha   90.00
_cell.angle_beta   90.00
_cell.angle_gamma   90.00
#
_symmetry.space_group_name_H-M   'P 1'
#
loop_
_entity.id
_entity.type
_entity.pdbx_description
1 polymer ?
#
loop_
_entity_poly.entity_id
_entity_poly.type
_entity_poly.pdbx_seq_one_letter_code
_entity_poly.pdbx_strand_id
1 'polypeptide(L)'
;MPDSTLQTRKHRNAIAFSVTSSLIIILFAAYINFTVGGSFPWFIFPTYAVLWWPIGVLFSKKGSALNLSLVGSLLTIIFLFLTNYFTSWNFPWFLIPSAAILWWPLGIFFGTRNYKLFSLISSIILSAFFILVNVIFTPSVLWCHYPVFALFWWPLSAYFREFERMRFFSVLGALIIIGFLAFDNFTKTPNCPWVLFTLYPIMMWPAAMFLKKHLGKLDVTLISSTIGIVYYIALNLFVFTGFPWAIYPVFAILWWPLTIVFGKPGRALSFSIAGAILTTALFVVTNWVTSPHTIWAIYPIFAIAWWPLAVYFFVYRRSKI
;
A
#
# COMPACT_ATOMS: atom_id res chain seq x y z
N MET A 1 -17.32 -2.98 -44.29
CA MET A 1 -16.74 -1.80 -43.61
C MET A 1 -17.90 -0.93 -43.15
N PRO A 2 -18.13 -0.73 -41.85
CA PRO A 2 -19.18 0.19 -41.41
C PRO A 2 -18.82 1.62 -41.86
N ASP A 3 -19.78 2.31 -42.47
CA ASP A 3 -19.63 3.66 -43.01
C ASP A 3 -19.06 4.64 -41.97
N SER A 4 -17.87 5.18 -42.26
CA SER A 4 -17.19 6.19 -41.44
C SER A 4 -18.04 7.45 -41.23
N THR A 5 -18.93 7.75 -42.19
CA THR A 5 -19.89 8.84 -42.15
C THR A 5 -20.97 8.63 -41.08
N LEU A 6 -21.48 7.40 -40.94
CA LEU A 6 -22.49 7.05 -39.95
C LEU A 6 -21.93 7.11 -38.52
N GLN A 7 -20.71 6.60 -38.32
CA GLN A 7 -20.02 6.68 -37.01
C GLN A 7 -19.77 8.13 -36.60
N THR A 8 -19.36 8.99 -37.55
CA THR A 8 -19.13 10.41 -37.29
C THR A 8 -20.41 11.15 -36.90
N ARG A 9 -21.54 10.86 -37.59
CA ARG A 9 -22.86 11.43 -37.24
C ARG A 9 -23.32 10.99 -35.85
N LYS A 10 -23.20 9.70 -35.53
CA LYS A 10 -23.56 9.17 -34.19
C LYS A 10 -22.75 9.86 -33.08
N HIS A 11 -21.45 10.03 -33.28
CA HIS A 11 -20.60 10.71 -32.30
C HIS A 11 -20.97 12.18 -32.12
N ARG A 12 -21.23 12.92 -33.21
CA ARG A 12 -21.69 14.31 -33.13
C ARG A 12 -23.01 14.45 -32.37
N ASN A 13 -23.96 13.56 -32.64
CA ASN A 13 -25.25 13.56 -31.95
C ASN A 13 -25.09 13.22 -30.46
N ALA A 14 -24.19 12.30 -30.11
CA ALA A 14 -23.87 11.99 -28.72
C ALA A 14 -23.25 13.20 -27.98
N ILE A 15 -22.35 13.94 -28.64
CA ILE A 15 -21.79 15.19 -28.09
C ILE A 15 -22.92 16.19 -27.82
N ALA A 16 -23.73 16.51 -28.84
CA ALA A 16 -24.83 17.47 -28.71
C ALA A 16 -25.79 17.08 -27.57
N PHE A 17 -26.20 15.80 -27.53
CA PHE A 17 -27.05 15.28 -26.47
C PHE A 17 -26.44 15.42 -25.08
N SER A 18 -25.17 15.02 -24.91
CA SER A 18 -24.48 15.12 -23.62
C SER A 18 -24.36 16.57 -23.14
N VAL A 19 -24.01 17.51 -24.03
CA VAL A 19 -23.88 18.93 -23.69
C VAL A 19 -25.24 19.53 -23.32
N THR A 20 -26.26 19.33 -24.15
CA THR A 20 -27.61 19.87 -23.89
C THR A 20 -28.19 19.30 -22.59
N SER A 21 -28.06 18.00 -22.35
CA SER A 21 -28.57 17.37 -21.13
C SER A 21 -27.82 17.86 -19.89
N SER A 22 -26.49 17.98 -19.97
CA SER A 22 -25.69 18.53 -18.88
C SER A 22 -26.08 19.97 -18.54
N LEU A 23 -26.29 20.82 -19.55
CA LEU A 23 -26.71 22.22 -19.35
C LEU A 23 -28.08 22.31 -18.67
N ILE A 24 -29.05 21.51 -19.10
CA ILE A 24 -30.39 21.47 -18.49
C ILE A 24 -30.30 21.11 -17.01
N ILE A 25 -29.53 20.08 -16.66
CA ILE A 25 -29.37 19.63 -15.27
C ILE A 25 -28.67 20.71 -14.43
N ILE A 26 -27.62 21.35 -14.96
CA ILE A 26 -26.90 22.43 -14.27
C ILE A 26 -27.82 23.63 -14.00
N LEU A 27 -28.58 24.08 -15.01
CA LEU A 27 -29.52 25.19 -14.87
C LEU A 27 -30.63 24.87 -13.87
N PHE A 28 -31.14 23.64 -13.87
CA PHE A 28 -32.14 23.19 -12.91
C PHE A 28 -31.59 23.16 -11.48
N ALA A 29 -30.40 22.61 -11.25
CA ALA A 29 -29.77 22.59 -9.93
C ALA A 29 -29.47 24.00 -9.41
N ALA A 30 -29.00 24.90 -10.29
CA ALA A 30 -28.78 26.30 -9.96
C ALA A 30 -30.11 27.00 -9.58
N TYR A 31 -31.17 26.79 -10.36
CA TYR A 31 -32.50 27.34 -10.06
C TYR A 31 -33.01 26.89 -8.67
N ILE A 32 -32.90 25.61 -8.33
CA ILE A 32 -33.28 25.11 -7.00
C ILE A 32 -32.41 25.77 -5.91
N ASN A 33 -31.08 25.84 -6.12
CA ASN A 33 -30.18 26.43 -5.14
C ASN A 33 -30.55 27.90 -4.82
N PHE A 34 -30.86 28.71 -5.82
CA PHE A 34 -31.26 30.10 -5.64
C PHE A 34 -32.68 30.29 -5.06
N THR A 35 -33.63 29.41 -5.40
CA THR A 35 -35.03 29.53 -4.93
C THR A 35 -35.24 29.02 -3.52
N VAL A 36 -34.52 27.98 -3.10
CA VAL A 36 -34.63 27.40 -1.75
C VAL A 36 -33.85 28.21 -0.70
N GLY A 37 -33.14 29.28 -1.10
CA GLY A 37 -32.48 30.21 -0.18
C GLY A 37 -31.21 29.67 0.47
N GLY A 38 -30.48 28.78 -0.21
CA GLY A 38 -29.21 28.28 0.30
C GLY A 38 -28.15 29.38 0.31
N SER A 39 -27.57 29.69 1.48
CA SER A 39 -26.40 30.57 1.59
C SER A 39 -25.15 29.98 0.93
N PHE A 40 -25.12 28.66 0.74
CA PHE A 40 -24.04 27.92 0.12
C PHE A 40 -24.45 27.42 -1.29
N PRO A 41 -23.63 27.65 -2.33
CA PRO A 41 -23.93 27.27 -3.70
C PRO A 41 -23.74 25.76 -3.94
N TRP A 42 -24.57 24.92 -3.31
CA TRP A 42 -24.46 23.45 -3.40
C TRP A 42 -24.64 22.90 -4.83
N PHE A 43 -25.17 23.68 -5.79
CA PHE A 43 -25.29 23.25 -7.18
C PHE A 43 -23.93 22.98 -7.86
N ILE A 44 -22.81 23.44 -7.29
CA ILE A 44 -21.46 23.15 -7.81
C ILE A 44 -21.14 21.65 -7.82
N PHE A 45 -21.68 20.87 -6.88
CA PHE A 45 -21.44 19.43 -6.77
C PHE A 45 -22.08 18.62 -7.91
N PRO A 46 -23.40 18.72 -8.17
CA PRO A 46 -24.01 18.06 -9.33
C PRO A 46 -23.47 18.61 -10.64
N THR A 47 -23.11 19.91 -10.70
CA THR A 47 -22.46 20.49 -11.88
C THR A 47 -21.14 19.77 -12.21
N TYR A 48 -20.27 19.60 -11.22
CA TYR A 48 -19.02 18.86 -11.38
C TYR A 48 -19.27 17.42 -11.87
N ALA A 49 -20.19 16.69 -11.24
CA ALA A 49 -20.50 15.31 -11.61
C ALA A 49 -21.00 15.19 -13.06
N VAL A 50 -21.88 16.12 -13.48
CA VAL A 50 -22.54 16.09 -14.79
C VAL A 50 -21.63 16.57 -15.92
N LEU A 51 -20.63 17.42 -15.65
CA LEU A 51 -19.65 17.88 -16.64
C LEU A 51 -18.70 16.76 -17.11
N TRP A 52 -18.52 15.70 -16.33
CA TRP A 52 -17.72 14.53 -16.76
C TRP A 52 -18.30 13.82 -17.98
N TRP A 53 -19.62 13.86 -18.17
CA TRP A 53 -20.27 13.18 -19.27
C TRP A 53 -19.90 13.77 -20.65
N PRO A 54 -20.11 15.08 -20.93
CA PRO A 54 -19.71 15.66 -22.20
C PRO A 54 -18.19 15.60 -22.42
N ILE A 55 -17.38 15.76 -21.37
CA ILE A 55 -15.92 15.62 -21.45
C ILE A 55 -15.54 14.19 -21.88
N GLY A 56 -16.12 13.18 -21.24
CA GLY A 56 -15.87 11.77 -21.58
C GLY A 56 -16.31 11.43 -23.00
N VAL A 57 -17.45 11.96 -23.47
CA VAL A 57 -17.92 11.75 -24.84
C VAL A 57 -17.00 12.45 -25.84
N LEU A 58 -16.59 13.70 -25.59
CA LEU A 58 -15.67 14.47 -26.45
C LEU A 58 -14.32 13.76 -26.63
N PHE A 59 -13.77 13.20 -25.55
CA PHE A 59 -12.49 12.49 -25.55
C PHE A 59 -12.64 10.96 -25.50
N SER A 60 -13.73 10.42 -26.06
CA SER A 60 -13.94 8.97 -26.20
C SER A 60 -13.12 8.34 -27.34
N LYS A 61 -12.48 9.16 -28.20
CA LYS A 61 -11.71 8.67 -29.34
C LYS A 61 -10.37 8.07 -28.90
N LYS A 62 -9.92 7.02 -29.61
CA LYS A 62 -8.61 6.40 -29.41
C LYS A 62 -7.50 7.47 -29.53
N GLY A 63 -6.60 7.52 -28.54
CA GLY A 63 -5.48 8.47 -28.50
C GLY A 63 -5.77 9.81 -27.82
N SER A 64 -6.99 10.05 -27.34
CA SER A 64 -7.36 11.31 -26.66
C SER A 64 -7.27 11.27 -25.12
N ALA A 65 -6.71 10.19 -24.55
CA ALA A 65 -6.55 10.01 -23.11
C ALA A 65 -5.77 11.15 -22.43
N LEU A 66 -4.75 11.69 -23.09
CA LEU A 66 -3.99 12.83 -22.55
C LEU A 66 -4.88 14.07 -22.42
N ASN A 67 -5.63 14.41 -23.46
CA ASN A 67 -6.52 15.58 -23.44
C ASN A 67 -7.64 15.40 -22.40
N LEU A 68 -8.21 14.19 -22.31
CA LEU A 68 -9.17 13.85 -21.25
C LEU A 68 -8.58 14.09 -19.86
N SER A 69 -7.35 13.65 -19.63
CA SER A 69 -6.70 13.82 -18.34
C SER A 69 -6.36 15.26 -18.00
N LEU A 70 -5.98 16.08 -18.98
CA LEU A 70 -5.71 17.50 -18.79
C LEU A 70 -7.00 18.27 -18.46
N VAL A 71 -8.05 18.08 -19.25
CA VAL A 71 -9.34 18.76 -19.06
C VAL A 71 -10.01 18.29 -17.78
N GLY A 72 -10.00 16.98 -17.51
CA GLY A 72 -10.56 16.42 -16.28
C GLY A 72 -9.80 16.91 -15.04
N SER A 73 -8.46 16.97 -15.10
CA SER A 73 -7.66 17.54 -14.00
C SER A 73 -8.00 19.00 -13.74
N LEU A 74 -8.07 19.81 -14.79
CA LEU A 74 -8.45 21.23 -14.67
C LEU A 74 -9.85 21.40 -14.08
N LEU A 75 -10.83 20.61 -14.56
CA LEU A 75 -12.19 20.62 -14.03
C LEU A 75 -12.22 20.29 -12.53
N THR A 76 -11.53 19.23 -12.12
CA THR A 76 -11.49 18.85 -10.70
C THR A 76 -10.78 19.89 -9.85
N ILE A 77 -9.68 20.49 -10.33
CA ILE A 77 -8.98 21.57 -9.63
C ILE A 77 -9.88 22.80 -9.46
N ILE A 78 -10.61 23.20 -10.50
CA ILE A 78 -11.58 24.32 -10.43
C ILE A 78 -12.67 24.01 -9.41
N PHE A 79 -13.22 22.78 -9.44
CA PHE A 79 -14.24 22.36 -8.48
C PHE A 79 -13.73 22.42 -7.03
N LEU A 80 -12.52 21.93 -6.77
CA LEU A 80 -11.91 21.96 -5.44
C LEU A 80 -11.60 23.39 -5.00
N PHE A 81 -11.12 24.24 -5.91
CA PHE A 81 -10.90 25.66 -5.66
C PHE A 81 -12.21 26.37 -5.26
N LEU A 82 -13.28 26.18 -6.04
CA LEU A 82 -14.59 26.77 -5.74
C LEU A 82 -15.12 26.26 -4.39
N THR A 83 -15.02 24.96 -4.13
CA THR A 83 -15.44 24.38 -2.84
C THR A 83 -14.67 25.02 -1.70
N ASN A 84 -13.34 25.12 -1.81
CA ASN A 84 -12.50 25.76 -0.81
C ASN A 84 -12.82 27.25 -0.62
N TYR A 85 -13.07 27.99 -1.69
CA TYR A 85 -13.50 29.38 -1.66
C TYR A 85 -14.78 29.58 -0.85
N PHE A 86 -15.77 28.70 -1.03
CA PHE A 86 -17.05 28.82 -0.32
C PHE A 86 -17.04 28.24 1.10
N THR A 87 -16.20 27.26 1.41
CA THR A 87 -16.20 26.62 2.76
C THR A 87 -15.17 27.20 3.72
N SER A 88 -13.98 27.55 3.23
CA SER A 88 -12.82 27.79 4.09
C SER A 88 -11.71 28.55 3.36
N TRP A 89 -11.98 29.78 2.94
CA TRP A 89 -11.03 30.60 2.17
C TRP A 89 -9.71 30.88 2.92
N ASN A 90 -9.77 30.98 4.25
CA ASN A 90 -8.59 31.21 5.09
C ASN A 90 -7.58 30.04 5.07
N PHE A 91 -7.99 28.88 4.57
CA PHE A 91 -7.16 27.68 4.55
C PHE A 91 -7.25 27.04 3.16
N PRO A 92 -6.32 27.31 2.23
CA PRO A 92 -6.39 26.89 0.83
C PRO A 92 -6.11 25.38 0.65
N TRP A 93 -6.91 24.54 1.29
CA TRP A 93 -6.72 23.09 1.30
C TRP A 93 -6.81 22.45 -0.08
N PHE A 94 -7.45 23.11 -1.06
CA PHE A 94 -7.58 22.59 -2.43
C PHE A 94 -6.22 22.33 -3.12
N LEU A 95 -5.16 23.04 -2.70
CA LEU A 95 -3.81 22.87 -3.25
C LEU A 95 -3.28 21.45 -3.09
N ILE A 96 -3.61 20.80 -1.96
CA ILE A 96 -3.16 19.44 -1.62
C ILE A 96 -3.70 18.39 -2.61
N PRO A 97 -5.03 18.21 -2.76
CA PRO A 97 -5.58 17.28 -3.74
C PRO A 97 -5.27 17.71 -5.19
N SER A 98 -5.12 19.01 -5.47
CA SER A 98 -4.73 19.49 -6.81
C SER A 98 -3.36 18.94 -7.24
N ALA A 99 -2.39 18.89 -6.34
CA ALA A 99 -1.07 18.31 -6.62
C ALA A 99 -1.18 16.81 -7.00
N ALA A 100 -2.05 16.05 -6.32
CA ALA A 100 -2.29 14.64 -6.65
C ALA A 100 -3.03 14.48 -8.00
N ILE A 101 -3.99 15.36 -8.30
CA ILE A 101 -4.76 15.32 -9.56
C ILE A 101 -3.86 15.57 -10.77
N LEU A 102 -2.91 16.51 -10.67
CA LEU A 102 -1.94 16.79 -11.74
C LEU A 102 -1.05 15.59 -12.08
N TRP A 103 -1.02 14.57 -11.23
CA TRP A 103 -0.28 13.34 -11.51
C TRP A 103 -0.92 12.50 -12.61
N TRP A 104 -2.24 12.61 -12.81
CA TRP A 104 -2.95 11.86 -13.84
C TRP A 104 -2.47 12.17 -15.28
N PRO A 105 -2.41 13.43 -15.74
CA PRO A 105 -1.89 13.76 -17.07
C PRO A 105 -0.40 13.43 -17.20
N LEU A 106 0.40 13.63 -16.15
CA LEU A 106 1.82 13.24 -16.14
C LEU A 106 1.98 11.73 -16.34
N GLY A 107 1.16 10.92 -15.65
CA GLY A 107 1.17 9.47 -15.79
C GLY A 107 0.81 8.99 -17.19
N ILE A 108 -0.19 9.61 -17.83
CA ILE A 108 -0.55 9.26 -19.22
C ILE A 108 0.53 9.69 -20.20
N PHE A 109 1.12 10.87 -20.01
CA PHE A 109 2.15 11.40 -20.91
C PHE A 109 3.44 10.56 -20.86
N PHE A 110 3.96 10.28 -19.67
CA PHE A 110 5.24 9.59 -19.53
C PHE A 110 5.13 8.06 -19.45
N GLY A 111 4.00 7.53 -18.99
CA GLY A 111 3.83 6.10 -18.69
C GLY A 111 4.05 5.17 -19.89
N THR A 112 3.87 5.67 -21.11
CA THR A 112 4.05 4.89 -22.35
C THR A 112 5.42 5.05 -23.00
N ARG A 113 6.17 6.12 -22.67
CA ARG A 113 7.42 6.48 -23.37
C ARG A 113 8.67 6.23 -22.54
N ASN A 114 8.70 6.68 -21.28
CA ASN A 114 9.89 6.60 -20.44
C ASN A 114 9.52 6.53 -18.95
N TYR A 115 9.12 5.34 -18.50
CA TYR A 115 8.72 5.10 -17.11
C TYR A 115 9.84 5.38 -16.08
N LYS A 116 11.12 5.26 -16.48
CA LYS A 116 12.26 5.57 -15.59
C LYS A 116 12.31 7.07 -15.31
N LEU A 117 12.30 7.88 -16.36
CA LEU A 117 12.27 9.34 -16.24
C LEU A 117 11.02 9.81 -15.50
N PHE A 118 9.86 9.19 -15.77
CA PHE A 118 8.63 9.44 -15.04
C PHE A 118 8.79 9.23 -13.54
N SER A 119 9.27 8.04 -13.14
CA SER A 119 9.45 7.71 -11.72
C SER A 119 10.40 8.67 -11.02
N LEU A 120 11.46 9.12 -11.70
CA LEU A 120 12.41 10.08 -11.15
C LEU A 120 11.78 11.46 -10.95
N ILE A 121 11.19 12.03 -12.02
CA ILE A 121 10.57 13.37 -11.98
C ILE A 121 9.42 13.38 -10.97
N SER A 122 8.56 12.37 -10.99
CA SER A 122 7.43 12.29 -10.06
C SER A 122 7.87 12.14 -8.62
N SER A 123 8.90 11.32 -8.32
CA SER A 123 9.42 11.25 -6.95
C SER A 123 9.99 12.59 -6.49
N ILE A 124 10.73 13.32 -7.34
CA ILE A 124 11.27 14.65 -6.99
C ILE A 124 10.14 15.64 -6.69
N ILE A 125 9.14 15.74 -7.58
CA ILE A 125 8.01 16.66 -7.43
C ILE A 125 7.20 16.32 -6.17
N LEU A 126 6.88 15.04 -5.94
CA LEU A 126 6.12 14.62 -4.77
C LEU A 126 6.91 14.80 -3.48
N SER A 127 8.23 14.57 -3.49
CA SER A 127 9.08 14.86 -2.33
C SER A 127 9.09 16.36 -2.01
N ALA A 128 9.27 17.22 -3.01
CA ALA A 128 9.21 18.68 -2.82
C ALA A 128 7.85 19.12 -2.27
N PHE A 129 6.76 18.53 -2.77
CA PHE A 129 5.41 18.75 -2.27
C PHE A 129 5.27 18.37 -0.80
N PHE A 130 5.67 17.16 -0.39
CA PHE A 130 5.58 16.74 1.01
C PHE A 130 6.43 17.60 1.95
N ILE A 131 7.61 18.03 1.50
CA ILE A 131 8.47 18.96 2.26
C ILE A 131 7.74 20.30 2.45
N LEU A 132 7.19 20.87 1.37
CA LEU A 132 6.45 22.13 1.43
C LEU A 132 5.24 22.05 2.37
N VAL A 133 4.44 20.99 2.25
CA VAL A 133 3.28 20.73 3.13
C VAL A 133 3.71 20.65 4.59
N ASN A 134 4.80 19.94 4.88
CA ASN A 134 5.29 19.83 6.25
C ASN A 134 5.76 21.18 6.82
N VAL A 135 6.48 21.98 6.05
CA VAL A 135 6.94 23.33 6.45
C VAL A 135 5.76 24.28 6.70
N ILE A 136 4.71 24.22 5.87
CA ILE A 136 3.53 25.10 6.00
C ILE A 136 2.65 24.70 7.18
N PHE A 137 2.32 23.42 7.34
CA PHE A 137 1.27 23.00 8.28
C PHE A 137 1.80 22.60 9.65
N THR A 138 2.99 22.01 9.74
CA THR A 138 3.53 21.46 10.99
C THR A 138 5.06 21.56 11.03
N PRO A 139 5.63 22.77 11.05
CA PRO A 139 7.08 22.96 11.01
C PRO A 139 7.81 22.41 12.24
N SER A 140 7.09 22.23 13.36
CA SER A 140 7.66 21.68 14.61
C SER A 140 7.97 20.19 14.54
N VAL A 141 7.38 19.45 13.61
CA VAL A 141 7.54 18.00 13.49
C VAL A 141 7.91 17.67 12.05
N LEU A 142 9.16 17.27 11.82
CA LEU A 142 9.65 16.86 10.51
C LEU A 142 9.08 15.49 10.13
N TRP A 143 7.83 15.37 9.68
CA TRP A 143 7.23 14.08 9.26
C TRP A 143 7.43 13.76 7.78
N CYS A 144 7.83 14.73 6.95
CA CYS A 144 7.95 14.57 5.49
C CYS A 144 9.01 13.54 5.06
N HIS A 145 10.01 13.25 5.90
CA HIS A 145 11.05 12.28 5.57
C HIS A 145 10.49 10.86 5.36
N TYR A 146 9.37 10.49 5.99
CA TYR A 146 8.73 9.18 5.79
C TYR A 146 8.17 8.99 4.37
N PRO A 147 7.24 9.83 3.87
CA PRO A 147 6.76 9.70 2.50
C PRO A 147 7.86 9.98 1.47
N VAL A 148 8.81 10.88 1.75
CA VAL A 148 9.98 11.10 0.87
C VAL A 148 10.83 9.84 0.74
N PHE A 149 11.10 9.15 1.85
CA PHE A 149 11.78 7.87 1.86
C PHE A 149 11.00 6.82 1.05
N ALA A 150 9.68 6.73 1.24
CA ALA A 150 8.83 5.82 0.46
C ALA A 150 8.90 6.12 -1.06
N LEU A 151 8.85 7.40 -1.44
CA LEU A 151 8.92 7.84 -2.84
C LEU A 151 10.27 7.55 -3.49
N PHE A 152 11.35 7.54 -2.71
CA PHE A 152 12.69 7.23 -3.20
C PHE A 152 12.79 5.79 -3.75
N TRP A 153 11.97 4.86 -3.24
CA TRP A 153 11.94 3.47 -3.71
C TRP A 153 11.44 3.31 -5.13
N TRP A 154 10.60 4.22 -5.60
CA TRP A 154 9.99 4.10 -6.90
C TRP A 154 11.01 4.22 -8.05
N PRO A 155 11.82 5.29 -8.17
CA PRO A 155 12.86 5.35 -9.19
C PRO A 155 13.90 4.25 -8.98
N LEU A 156 14.27 3.93 -7.75
CA LEU A 156 15.22 2.86 -7.47
C LEU A 156 14.72 1.52 -8.05
N SER A 157 13.47 1.13 -7.78
CA SER A 157 12.88 -0.09 -8.36
C SER A 157 12.74 -0.03 -9.89
N ALA A 158 12.43 1.13 -10.46
CA ALA A 158 12.33 1.32 -11.92
C ALA A 158 13.68 1.16 -12.64
N TYR A 159 14.78 1.63 -12.02
CA TYR A 159 16.13 1.51 -12.58
C TYR A 159 16.72 0.10 -12.43
N PHE A 160 16.42 -0.59 -11.34
CA PHE A 160 17.00 -1.90 -11.01
C PHE A 160 16.13 -3.11 -11.38
N ARG A 161 15.12 -2.93 -12.25
CA ARG A 161 14.15 -3.97 -12.64
C ARG A 161 14.75 -5.22 -13.31
N GLU A 162 15.94 -5.14 -13.89
CA GLU A 162 16.61 -6.27 -14.53
C GLU A 162 17.08 -7.31 -13.50
N PHE A 163 16.88 -8.59 -13.77
CA PHE A 163 17.06 -9.68 -12.79
C PHE A 163 18.47 -9.75 -12.18
N GLU A 164 19.51 -9.42 -12.97
CA GLU A 164 20.89 -9.39 -12.47
C GLU A 164 21.14 -8.22 -11.52
N ARG A 165 20.46 -7.09 -11.77
CA ARG A 165 20.53 -5.87 -10.96
C ARG A 165 19.73 -5.97 -9.66
N MET A 166 18.77 -6.91 -9.58
CA MET A 166 17.95 -7.12 -8.38
C MET A 166 18.76 -7.56 -7.15
N ARG A 167 19.89 -8.25 -7.32
CA ARG A 167 20.79 -8.60 -6.21
C ARG A 167 21.42 -7.36 -5.58
N PHE A 168 22.02 -6.51 -6.41
CA PHE A 168 22.59 -5.24 -5.97
C PHE A 168 21.51 -4.35 -5.36
N PHE A 169 20.33 -4.27 -5.99
CA PHE A 169 19.18 -3.54 -5.46
C PHE A 169 18.75 -4.03 -4.08
N SER A 170 18.72 -5.34 -3.85
CA SER A 170 18.36 -5.87 -2.53
C SER A 170 19.39 -5.48 -1.45
N VAL A 171 20.69 -5.53 -1.77
CA VAL A 171 21.76 -5.14 -0.83
C VAL A 171 21.70 -3.65 -0.56
N LEU A 172 21.70 -2.82 -1.61
CA LEU A 172 21.61 -1.37 -1.50
C LEU A 172 20.33 -0.96 -0.77
N GLY A 173 19.21 -1.60 -1.12
CA GLY A 173 17.93 -1.37 -0.48
C GLY A 173 17.96 -1.72 1.00
N ALA A 174 18.47 -2.89 1.38
CA ALA A 174 18.63 -3.27 2.78
C ALA A 174 19.48 -2.26 3.56
N LEU A 175 20.60 -1.81 2.99
CA LEU A 175 21.46 -0.78 3.60
C LEU A 175 20.72 0.56 3.77
N ILE A 176 19.95 0.99 2.77
CA ILE A 176 19.15 2.21 2.81
C ILE A 176 18.05 2.11 3.88
N ILE A 177 17.34 0.98 3.98
CA ILE A 177 16.32 0.77 5.04
C ILE A 177 16.99 0.79 6.42
N ILE A 178 18.09 0.06 6.60
CA ILE A 178 18.82 0.03 7.88
C ILE A 178 19.29 1.42 8.26
N GLY A 179 19.89 2.16 7.33
CA GLY A 179 20.35 3.53 7.57
C GLY A 179 19.22 4.48 7.95
N PHE A 180 18.07 4.38 7.28
CA PHE A 180 16.89 5.17 7.58
C PHE A 180 16.30 4.85 8.96
N LEU A 181 16.11 3.56 9.28
CA LEU A 181 15.58 3.13 10.57
C LEU A 181 16.55 3.44 11.71
N ALA A 182 17.86 3.31 11.48
CA ALA A 182 18.87 3.70 12.45
C ALA A 182 18.80 5.20 12.73
N PHE A 183 18.72 6.03 11.69
CA PHE A 183 18.57 7.48 11.83
C PHE A 183 17.30 7.85 12.63
N ASP A 184 16.16 7.24 12.30
CA ASP A 184 14.89 7.48 13.02
C ASP A 184 14.98 7.02 14.49
N ASN A 185 15.62 5.88 14.73
CA ASN A 185 15.85 5.36 16.08
C ASN A 185 16.72 6.32 16.90
N PHE A 186 17.87 6.75 16.37
CA PHE A 186 18.80 7.63 17.07
C PHE A 186 18.20 9.00 17.37
N THR A 187 17.37 9.53 16.46
CA THR A 187 16.76 10.86 16.64
C THR A 187 15.59 10.86 17.61
N LYS A 188 14.76 9.81 17.63
CA LYS A 188 13.53 9.80 18.44
C LYS A 188 13.64 9.06 19.76
N THR A 189 14.36 7.95 19.77
CA THR A 189 14.38 7.00 20.90
C THR A 189 15.79 6.42 21.09
N PRO A 190 16.82 7.26 21.32
CA PRO A 190 18.21 6.80 21.38
C PRO A 190 18.46 5.76 22.50
N ASN A 191 17.64 5.78 23.56
CA ASN A 191 17.76 4.85 24.69
C ASN A 191 17.19 3.46 24.41
N CYS A 192 16.46 3.28 23.31
CA CYS A 192 15.80 2.04 22.95
C CYS A 192 16.24 1.67 21.53
N PRO A 193 17.28 0.83 21.34
CA PRO A 193 17.86 0.53 20.02
C PRO A 193 16.97 -0.44 19.23
N TRP A 194 15.72 -0.05 18.97
CA TRP A 194 14.72 -0.87 18.30
C TRP A 194 15.07 -1.19 16.84
N VAL A 195 15.99 -0.45 16.21
CA VAL A 195 16.50 -0.78 14.87
C VAL A 195 17.05 -2.21 14.82
N LEU A 196 17.64 -2.70 15.92
CA LEU A 196 18.19 -4.05 16.02
C LEU A 196 17.12 -5.12 15.71
N PHE A 197 15.87 -4.94 16.13
CA PHE A 197 14.80 -5.90 15.84
C PHE A 197 14.53 -6.10 14.34
N THR A 198 14.86 -5.10 13.53
CA THR A 198 14.59 -5.06 12.08
C THR A 198 15.71 -5.64 11.25
N LEU A 199 16.92 -5.79 11.80
CA LEU A 199 18.11 -6.17 11.03
C LEU A 199 17.97 -7.55 10.41
N TYR A 200 17.55 -8.56 11.17
CA TYR A 200 17.40 -9.91 10.65
C TYR A 200 16.43 -9.98 9.45
N PRO A 201 15.16 -9.54 9.52
CA PRO A 201 14.24 -9.62 8.39
C PRO A 201 14.69 -8.78 7.19
N ILE A 202 15.32 -7.62 7.42
CA ILE A 202 15.87 -6.80 6.33
C ILE A 202 17.02 -7.52 5.64
N MET A 203 17.94 -8.12 6.39
CA MET A 203 19.09 -8.88 5.86
C MET A 203 18.68 -10.18 5.17
N MET A 204 17.54 -10.76 5.57
CA MET A 204 16.97 -11.92 4.91
C MET A 204 16.54 -11.63 3.47
N TRP A 205 16.22 -10.37 3.12
CA TRP A 205 15.86 -10.02 1.75
C TRP A 205 17.03 -10.18 0.76
N PRO A 206 18.22 -9.56 0.96
CA PRO A 206 19.41 -9.88 0.17
C PRO A 206 19.74 -11.37 0.18
N ALA A 207 19.73 -12.02 1.35
CA ALA A 207 20.04 -13.44 1.46
C ALA A 207 19.11 -14.29 0.57
N ALA A 208 17.80 -14.01 0.58
CA ALA A 208 16.82 -14.65 -0.29
C ALA A 208 17.13 -14.45 -1.78
N MET A 209 17.54 -13.24 -2.18
CA MET A 209 17.90 -12.92 -3.57
C MET A 209 19.17 -13.64 -4.05
N PHE A 210 20.12 -13.91 -3.14
CA PHE A 210 21.30 -14.71 -3.45
C PHE A 210 21.00 -16.21 -3.50
N LEU A 211 20.20 -16.72 -2.54
CA LEU A 211 19.85 -18.14 -2.42
C LEU A 211 18.85 -18.61 -3.49
N LYS A 212 17.99 -17.73 -4.02
CA LYS A 212 17.01 -18.04 -5.08
C LYS A 212 16.22 -19.33 -4.76
N LYS A 213 16.31 -20.34 -5.64
CA LYS A 213 15.65 -21.64 -5.51
C LYS A 213 16.11 -22.45 -4.29
N HIS A 214 17.26 -22.13 -3.71
CA HIS A 214 17.77 -22.82 -2.51
C HIS A 214 17.03 -22.40 -1.24
N LEU A 215 16.33 -21.26 -1.25
CA LEU A 215 15.56 -20.77 -0.11
C LEU A 215 14.44 -21.73 0.33
N GLY A 216 13.95 -22.57 -0.59
CA GLY A 216 12.94 -23.61 -0.32
C GLY A 216 13.52 -24.97 0.08
N LYS A 217 14.85 -25.11 0.20
CA LYS A 217 15.46 -26.36 0.67
C LYS A 217 15.42 -26.40 2.20
N LEU A 218 15.05 -27.57 2.74
CA LEU A 218 14.88 -27.76 4.18
C LEU A 218 16.13 -27.35 4.98
N ASP A 219 17.32 -27.76 4.54
CA ASP A 219 18.58 -27.46 5.25
C ASP A 219 18.82 -25.95 5.35
N VAL A 220 18.58 -25.21 4.26
CA VAL A 220 18.74 -23.75 4.22
C VAL A 220 17.72 -23.09 5.15
N THR A 221 16.46 -23.53 5.09
CA THR A 221 15.40 -23.00 5.96
C THR A 221 15.68 -23.26 7.44
N LEU A 222 16.16 -24.45 7.80
CA LEU A 222 16.52 -24.79 9.17
C LEU A 222 17.69 -23.92 9.66
N ILE A 223 18.76 -23.83 8.88
CA ILE A 223 19.94 -23.00 9.22
C ILE A 223 19.53 -21.53 9.38
N SER A 224 18.81 -20.95 8.41
CA SER A 224 18.35 -19.57 8.50
C SER A 224 17.45 -19.35 9.71
N SER A 225 16.50 -20.26 9.96
CA SER A 225 15.61 -20.17 11.11
C SER A 225 16.38 -20.24 12.43
N THR A 226 17.35 -21.14 12.57
CA THR A 226 18.21 -21.24 13.74
C THR A 226 19.00 -19.95 13.96
N ILE A 227 19.59 -19.37 12.91
CA ILE A 227 20.31 -18.09 12.99
C ILE A 227 19.38 -16.98 13.50
N GLY A 228 18.17 -16.87 12.93
CA GLY A 228 17.19 -15.86 13.36
C GLY A 228 16.70 -16.05 14.79
N ILE A 229 16.46 -17.30 15.22
CA ILE A 229 16.05 -17.64 16.59
C ILE A 229 17.16 -17.27 17.58
N VAL A 230 18.40 -17.69 17.33
CA VAL A 230 19.55 -17.36 18.17
C VAL A 230 19.75 -15.85 18.25
N TYR A 231 19.60 -15.14 17.11
CA TYR A 231 19.70 -13.69 17.06
C TYR A 231 18.67 -13.00 17.97
N TYR A 232 17.39 -13.36 17.88
CA TYR A 232 16.35 -12.74 18.70
C TYR A 232 16.43 -13.13 20.17
N ILE A 233 16.85 -14.36 20.50
CA ILE A 233 17.14 -14.76 21.88
C ILE A 233 18.29 -13.93 22.44
N ALA A 234 19.39 -13.76 21.69
CA ALA A 234 20.51 -12.92 22.13
C ALA A 234 20.06 -11.47 22.37
N LEU A 235 19.30 -10.88 21.45
CA LEU A 235 18.74 -9.54 21.66
C LEU A 235 17.85 -9.45 22.91
N ASN A 236 17.06 -10.48 23.20
CA ASN A 236 16.20 -10.52 24.38
C ASN A 236 17.00 -10.59 25.67
N LEU A 237 18.11 -11.34 25.67
CA LEU A 237 18.99 -11.49 26.84
C LEU A 237 19.87 -10.26 27.09
N PHE A 238 20.33 -9.57 26.03
CA PHE A 238 21.32 -8.50 26.17
C PHE A 238 20.77 -7.08 26.08
N VAL A 239 19.66 -6.86 25.35
CA VAL A 239 19.17 -5.50 25.05
C VAL A 239 17.90 -5.17 25.83
N PHE A 240 16.95 -6.09 25.87
CA PHE A 240 15.63 -5.86 26.48
C PHE A 240 15.31 -6.95 27.49
N THR A 241 16.03 -6.90 28.60
CA THR A 241 15.87 -7.81 29.73
C THR A 241 14.54 -7.57 30.44
N GLY A 242 13.92 -8.62 30.96
CA GLY A 242 12.76 -8.53 31.86
C GLY A 242 11.47 -9.10 31.29
N PHE A 243 11.35 -9.25 29.97
CA PHE A 243 10.21 -9.93 29.35
C PHE A 243 10.67 -10.74 28.14
N PRO A 244 10.29 -12.03 28.01
CA PRO A 244 10.79 -12.91 26.95
C PRO A 244 10.09 -12.66 25.61
N TRP A 245 10.13 -11.41 25.10
CA TRP A 245 9.48 -11.02 23.84
C TRP A 245 9.99 -11.81 22.62
N ALA A 246 11.16 -12.46 22.71
CA ALA A 246 11.70 -13.30 21.63
C ALA A 246 10.75 -14.44 21.23
N ILE A 247 9.82 -14.87 22.11
CA ILE A 247 8.83 -15.90 21.78
C ILE A 247 8.01 -15.57 20.53
N TYR A 248 7.71 -14.29 20.27
CA TYR A 248 6.89 -13.87 19.13
C TYR A 248 7.62 -13.96 17.78
N PRO A 249 8.81 -13.37 17.58
CA PRO A 249 9.55 -13.55 16.34
C PRO A 249 10.03 -15.00 16.15
N VAL A 250 10.36 -15.72 17.22
CA VAL A 250 10.69 -17.17 17.13
C VAL A 250 9.50 -17.95 16.58
N PHE A 251 8.29 -17.71 17.09
CA PHE A 251 7.08 -18.29 16.52
C PHE A 251 6.92 -17.97 15.04
N ALA A 252 7.06 -16.70 14.65
CA ALA A 252 6.95 -16.27 13.25
C ALA A 252 8.00 -16.94 12.35
N ILE A 253 9.24 -17.08 12.82
CA ILE A 253 10.32 -17.76 12.09
C ILE A 253 10.02 -19.25 11.92
N LEU A 254 9.50 -19.94 12.95
CA LEU A 254 9.20 -21.37 12.90
C LEU A 254 8.11 -21.76 11.89
N TRP A 255 7.26 -20.81 11.47
CA TRP A 255 6.32 -21.04 10.38
C TRP A 255 7.02 -21.38 9.07
N TRP A 256 8.20 -20.84 8.83
CA TRP A 256 8.92 -21.06 7.58
C TRP A 256 9.33 -22.54 7.39
N PRO A 257 10.09 -23.19 8.29
CA PRO A 257 10.40 -24.62 8.13
C PRO A 257 9.13 -25.49 8.13
N LEU A 258 8.12 -25.13 8.92
CA LEU A 258 6.83 -25.83 8.94
C LEU A 258 6.17 -25.83 7.55
N THR A 259 6.13 -24.68 6.86
CA THR A 259 5.61 -24.58 5.49
C THR A 259 6.41 -25.40 4.48
N ILE A 260 7.73 -25.47 4.61
CA ILE A 260 8.57 -26.26 3.70
C ILE A 260 8.36 -27.77 3.90
N VAL A 261 8.23 -28.23 5.14
CA VAL A 261 8.03 -29.66 5.47
C VAL A 261 6.63 -30.13 5.11
N PHE A 262 5.60 -29.38 5.52
CA PHE A 262 4.21 -29.83 5.47
C PHE A 262 3.36 -29.16 4.38
N GLY A 263 3.78 -28.03 3.81
CA GLY A 263 3.04 -27.28 2.78
C GLY A 263 3.04 -27.92 1.38
N LYS A 264 3.36 -29.21 1.28
CA LYS A 264 3.33 -29.95 0.01
C LYS A 264 1.89 -30.30 -0.39
N PRO A 265 1.57 -30.36 -1.69
CA PRO A 265 0.28 -30.84 -2.17
C PRO A 265 -0.10 -32.18 -1.54
N GLY A 266 -1.35 -32.34 -1.14
CA GLY A 266 -1.86 -33.56 -0.49
C GLY A 266 -1.52 -33.72 1.01
N ARG A 267 -0.76 -32.80 1.62
CA ARG A 267 -0.42 -32.82 3.06
C ARG A 267 -1.12 -31.74 3.88
N ALA A 268 -2.23 -31.20 3.37
CA ALA A 268 -2.98 -30.13 4.02
C ALA A 268 -3.35 -30.44 5.47
N LEU A 269 -3.76 -31.69 5.76
CA LEU A 269 -4.09 -32.11 7.13
C LEU A 269 -2.88 -32.04 8.05
N SER A 270 -1.74 -32.60 7.66
CA SER A 270 -0.50 -32.54 8.46
C SER A 270 -0.02 -31.10 8.67
N PHE A 271 -0.14 -30.24 7.66
CA PHE A 271 0.17 -28.81 7.77
C PHE A 271 -0.72 -28.12 8.80
N SER A 272 -2.04 -28.35 8.74
CA SER A 272 -2.99 -27.75 9.67
C SER A 272 -2.78 -28.23 11.12
N ILE A 273 -2.45 -29.51 11.33
CA ILE A 273 -2.15 -30.05 12.66
C ILE A 273 -0.85 -29.44 13.20
N ALA A 274 0.22 -29.43 12.41
CA ALA A 274 1.50 -28.85 12.82
C ALA A 274 1.36 -27.36 13.14
N GLY A 275 0.67 -26.59 12.28
CA GLY A 275 0.43 -25.16 12.50
C GLY A 275 -0.45 -24.91 13.74
N ALA A 276 -1.46 -25.74 13.97
CA ALA A 276 -2.29 -25.67 15.17
C ALA A 276 -1.48 -25.95 16.44
N ILE A 277 -0.59 -26.96 16.44
CA ILE A 277 0.30 -27.26 17.57
C ILE A 277 1.26 -26.08 17.84
N LEU A 278 1.91 -25.55 16.80
CA LEU A 278 2.83 -24.41 16.93
C LEU A 278 2.12 -23.17 17.50
N THR A 279 0.91 -22.88 17.02
CA THR A 279 0.13 -21.73 17.49
C THR A 279 -0.41 -21.94 18.91
N THR A 280 -0.84 -23.16 19.24
CA THR A 280 -1.24 -23.55 20.59
C THR A 280 -0.07 -23.37 21.56
N ALA A 281 1.13 -23.82 21.20
CA ALA A 281 2.33 -23.65 22.01
C ALA A 281 2.63 -22.17 22.28
N LEU A 282 2.51 -21.28 21.26
CA LEU A 282 2.64 -19.84 21.46
C LEU A 282 1.66 -19.31 22.51
N PHE A 283 0.37 -19.65 22.40
CA PHE A 283 -0.65 -19.14 23.32
C PHE A 283 -0.45 -19.65 24.74
N VAL A 284 -0.09 -20.92 24.92
CA VAL A 284 0.24 -21.49 26.23
C VAL A 284 1.44 -20.78 26.85
N VAL A 285 2.53 -20.61 26.11
CA VAL A 285 3.74 -19.92 26.60
C VAL A 285 3.43 -18.45 26.91
N THR A 286 2.69 -17.76 26.04
CA THR A 286 2.32 -16.35 26.26
C THR A 286 1.45 -16.18 27.50
N ASN A 287 0.47 -17.08 27.71
CA ASN A 287 -0.38 -17.06 28.89
C ASN A 287 0.42 -17.32 30.16
N TRP A 288 1.30 -18.33 30.15
CA TRP A 288 2.19 -18.64 31.27
C TRP A 288 3.10 -17.47 31.65
N VAL A 289 3.66 -16.77 30.67
CA VAL A 289 4.55 -15.61 30.89
C VAL A 289 3.78 -14.38 31.37
N THR A 290 2.62 -14.08 30.79
CA THR A 290 1.94 -12.79 31.02
C THR A 290 0.95 -12.81 32.19
N SER A 291 0.29 -13.94 32.41
CA SER A 291 -0.89 -14.04 33.29
C SER A 291 -1.11 -15.48 33.75
N PRO A 292 -0.17 -16.05 34.53
CA PRO A 292 -0.20 -17.46 34.93
C PRO A 292 -1.42 -17.84 35.78
N HIS A 293 -2.09 -16.87 36.39
CA HIS A 293 -3.28 -17.08 37.22
C HIS A 293 -4.61 -17.02 36.44
N THR A 294 -4.58 -16.64 35.16
CA THR A 294 -5.79 -16.51 34.33
C THR A 294 -5.61 -17.31 33.05
N ILE A 295 -6.34 -18.42 32.89
CA ILE A 295 -6.20 -19.33 31.74
C ILE A 295 -6.94 -18.80 30.50
N TRP A 296 -6.51 -17.67 29.95
CA TRP A 296 -7.15 -17.10 28.76
C TRP A 296 -6.72 -17.78 27.45
N ALA A 297 -5.62 -18.55 27.44
CA ALA A 297 -5.15 -19.26 26.25
C ALA A 297 -6.17 -20.26 25.68
N ILE A 298 -7.10 -20.75 26.51
CA ILE A 298 -8.09 -21.74 26.07
C ILE A 298 -9.01 -21.20 24.96
N TYR A 299 -9.34 -19.91 24.98
CA TYR A 299 -10.22 -19.29 23.99
C TYR A 299 -9.61 -19.31 22.57
N PRO A 300 -8.39 -18.79 22.32
CA PRO A 300 -7.77 -18.89 21.00
C PRO A 300 -7.39 -20.33 20.62
N ILE A 301 -7.01 -21.19 21.57
CA ILE A 301 -6.71 -22.60 21.28
C ILE A 301 -7.96 -23.33 20.76
N PHE A 302 -9.12 -23.09 21.38
CA PHE A 302 -10.39 -23.63 20.90
C PHE A 302 -10.68 -23.17 19.47
N ALA A 303 -10.49 -21.89 19.16
CA ALA A 303 -10.66 -21.37 17.81
C ALA A 303 -9.71 -22.04 16.80
N ILE A 304 -8.44 -22.25 17.18
CA ILE A 304 -7.43 -22.87 16.32
C ILE A 304 -7.71 -24.35 16.07
N ALA A 305 -8.28 -25.07 17.03
CA ALA A 305 -8.65 -26.48 16.87
C ALA A 305 -9.64 -26.72 15.71
N TRP A 306 -10.44 -25.71 15.35
CA TRP A 306 -11.32 -25.78 14.18
C TRP A 306 -10.58 -25.86 12.86
N TRP A 307 -9.33 -25.39 12.77
CA TRP A 307 -8.57 -25.42 11.53
C TRP A 307 -8.26 -26.85 11.04
N PRO A 308 -7.60 -27.73 11.82
CA PRO A 308 -7.39 -29.11 11.40
C PRO A 308 -8.71 -29.88 11.24
N LEU A 309 -9.74 -29.57 12.04
CA LEU A 309 -11.06 -30.17 11.92
C LEU A 309 -11.73 -29.84 10.58
N ALA A 310 -11.69 -28.57 10.17
CA ALA A 310 -12.22 -28.12 8.90
C ALA A 310 -11.46 -28.74 7.73
N VAL A 311 -10.12 -28.77 7.80
CA VAL A 311 -9.30 -29.42 6.76
C VAL A 311 -9.60 -30.92 6.66
N TYR A 312 -9.80 -31.59 7.80
CA TYR A 312 -10.18 -32.99 7.82
C TYR A 312 -11.52 -33.25 7.10
N PHE A 313 -12.58 -32.53 7.48
CA PHE A 313 -13.92 -32.78 6.93
C PHE A 313 -14.12 -32.27 5.51
N PHE A 314 -13.55 -31.11 5.16
CA PHE A 314 -13.80 -30.47 3.86
C PHE A 314 -12.76 -30.78 2.79
N VAL A 315 -11.53 -31.16 3.16
CA VAL A 315 -10.45 -31.45 2.20
C VAL A 315 -10.11 -32.94 2.21
N TYR A 316 -9.67 -33.46 3.36
CA TYR A 316 -9.14 -34.82 3.44
C TYR A 316 -10.21 -35.90 3.21
N ARG A 317 -11.35 -35.83 3.90
CA ARG A 317 -12.42 -36.81 3.75
C ARG A 317 -13.01 -36.82 2.34
N ARG A 318 -13.19 -35.65 1.72
CA ARG A 318 -13.72 -35.54 0.36
C ARG A 318 -12.77 -36.10 -0.70
N SER A 319 -11.45 -35.98 -0.51
CA SER A 319 -10.48 -36.58 -1.45
C SER A 319 -10.44 -38.11 -1.46
N LYS A 320 -11.07 -38.77 -0.47
CA LYS A 320 -11.11 -40.23 -0.34
C LYS A 320 -12.45 -40.86 -0.75
N ILE A 321 -13.47 -40.03 -1.05
CA ILE A 321 -14.79 -40.45 -1.54
C ILE A 321 -14.78 -40.28 -3.06
#